data_AF-A0A6B2UKG1-F1
#
_entry.id   AF-A0A6B2UKG1-F1
#
_cell.length_a   1.000
_cell.length_b   1.000
_cell.length_c   1.000
_cell.angle_alpha   90.00
_cell.angle_beta   90.00
_cell.angle_gamma   90.00
#
_symmetry.space_group_name_H-M   'P 1'
#
loop_
_entity.id
_entity.type
_entity.pdbx_description
1 polymer ?
#
loop_
_entity_poly.entity_id
_entity_poly.type
_entity_poly.pdbx_seq_one_letter_code
_entity_poly.pdbx_strand_id
1 'polypeptide(L)'
;VVARAADTAACSRFGQHVVAGTRWKSPRGHWYALGAGSRQVVALTTSGTVSGTHAGTAFAVRAPRDGAVRVRARLANGETLAEVGR
;
A
#
# COMPACT_ATOMS: atom_id res chain seq x y z
N VAL A 1 -0.65 -10.72 9.01
CA VAL A 1 0.54 -10.09 8.40
C VAL A 1 0.13 -9.55 7.04
N VAL A 2 0.51 -8.31 6.70
CA VAL A 2 0.17 -7.68 5.41
C VAL A 2 1.27 -7.89 4.35
N ALA A 3 2.53 -7.78 4.75
CA ALA A 3 3.68 -8.02 3.88
C ALA A 3 4.82 -8.68 4.68
N ARG A 4 5.68 -9.42 3.97
CA ARG A 4 6.88 -10.05 4.52
C ARG A 4 7.99 -10.00 3.49
N ALA A 5 9.17 -9.55 3.90
CA ALA A 5 10.39 -9.59 3.11
C ALA A 5 11.52 -10.06 4.04
N ALA A 6 12.20 -11.14 3.68
CA ALA A 6 13.34 -11.68 4.42
C ALA A 6 14.65 -11.19 3.81
N ASP A 7 15.71 -11.09 4.62
CA ASP A 7 17.07 -10.73 4.19
C ASP A 7 17.14 -9.38 3.44
N THR A 8 16.34 -8.40 3.90
CA THR A 8 16.28 -7.06 3.30
C THR A 8 16.60 -5.95 4.29
N ALA A 9 16.93 -4.77 3.77
CA ALA A 9 17.06 -3.55 4.55
C ALA A 9 15.73 -2.82 4.83
N ALA A 10 14.58 -3.41 4.49
CA ALA A 10 13.28 -2.77 4.68
C ALA A 10 13.05 -2.39 6.16
N CYS A 11 12.48 -1.20 6.39
CA CYS A 11 12.27 -0.59 7.70
C CYS A 11 13.56 -0.21 8.47
N SER A 12 14.75 -0.37 7.88
CA SER A 12 16.01 0.14 8.44
C SER A 12 16.34 1.54 7.91
N ARG A 13 17.45 2.14 8.40
CA ARG A 13 17.98 3.40 7.85
C ARG A 13 18.33 3.35 6.36
N PHE A 14 18.55 2.15 5.80
CA PHE A 14 18.90 1.96 4.39
C PHE A 14 17.68 1.59 3.52
N GLY A 15 16.51 1.36 4.13
CA GLY A 15 15.27 0.96 3.47
C GLY A 15 14.05 1.50 4.21
N GLN A 16 14.11 2.76 4.62
CA GLN A 16 13.16 3.38 5.55
C GLN A 16 11.79 3.67 4.95
N HIS A 17 11.71 3.76 3.62
CA HIS A 17 10.46 4.03 2.91
C HIS A 17 9.87 2.72 2.43
N VAL A 18 8.71 2.37 2.97
CA VAL A 18 7.98 1.17 2.62
C VAL A 18 6.54 1.52 2.32
N VAL A 19 5.90 0.70 1.49
CA VAL A 19 4.46 0.74 1.23
C VAL A 19 3.94 -0.68 1.21
N ALA A 20 2.73 -0.88 1.73
CA ALA A 20 2.07 -2.16 1.74
C ALA A 20 0.57 -1.99 1.50
N GLY A 21 -0.02 -2.92 0.74
CA GLY A 21 -1.44 -2.99 0.47
C GLY A 21 -2.04 -4.30 0.97
N THR A 22 -3.31 -4.26 1.38
CA THR A 22 -4.07 -5.46 1.70
C THR A 22 -5.52 -5.32 1.32
N ARG A 23 -6.20 -6.45 1.18
CA ARG A 23 -7.66 -6.50 1.15
C ARG A 23 -8.15 -6.91 2.52
N TRP A 24 -9.11 -6.16 3.04
CA TRP A 24 -9.66 -6.38 4.37
C TRP A 24 -11.18 -6.36 4.35
N LYS A 25 -11.80 -7.22 5.17
CA LYS A 25 -13.25 -7.28 5.36
C LYS A 25 -13.60 -6.56 6.66
N SER A 26 -14.47 -5.57 6.58
CA SER A 26 -14.97 -4.88 7.76
C SER A 26 -15.88 -5.76 8.59
N PRO A 27 -16.10 -5.44 9.88
CA PRO A 27 -17.03 -6.17 10.74
C PRO A 27 -18.46 -6.21 10.18
N ARG A 28 -18.87 -5.18 9.42
CA ARG A 28 -20.17 -5.10 8.74
C ARG A 28 -20.24 -5.91 7.43
N GLY A 29 -19.17 -6.60 7.07
CA GLY A 29 -19.14 -7.49 5.91
C GLY A 29 -18.73 -6.85 4.58
N HIS A 30 -18.36 -5.57 4.59
CA HIS A 30 -17.91 -4.87 3.38
C HIS A 30 -16.41 -5.07 3.16
N TRP A 31 -16.03 -5.27 1.89
CA TRP A 31 -14.63 -5.43 1.51
C TRP A 31 -14.00 -4.10 1.13
N TYR A 32 -12.75 -3.93 1.52
CA TYR A 32 -11.95 -2.74 1.25
C TYR A 32 -10.56 -3.13 0.75
N ALA A 33 -10.05 -2.33 -0.19
CA ALA A 33 -8.63 -2.21 -0.41
C ALA A 33 -8.09 -1.17 0.57
N LEU A 34 -7.08 -1.56 1.33
CA LEU A 34 -6.35 -0.70 2.25
C LEU A 34 -4.91 -0.59 1.74
N GLY A 35 -4.29 0.56 1.94
CA GLY A 35 -2.86 0.73 1.72
C GLY A 35 -2.30 1.79 2.63
N ALA A 36 -1.05 1.59 3.01
CA ALA A 36 -0.32 2.52 3.88
C ALA A 36 1.15 2.55 3.47
N GLY A 37 1.79 3.70 3.67
CA GLY A 37 3.22 3.87 3.47
C GLY A 37 3.90 4.73 4.53
N SER A 38 5.23 4.73 4.51
CA SER A 38 6.06 5.52 5.44
C SER A 38 5.77 7.02 5.36
N ARG A 39 6.22 7.77 6.38
CA ARG A 39 5.95 9.22 6.55
C ARG A 39 6.28 10.12 5.36
N GLN A 40 7.20 9.73 4.48
CA GLN A 40 7.58 10.53 3.30
C GLN A 40 6.71 10.28 2.07
N VAL A 41 5.75 9.34 2.15
CA VAL A 41 4.78 9.11 1.09
C VAL A 41 3.80 10.28 1.03
N VAL A 42 3.61 10.82 -0.18
CA VAL A 42 2.69 11.93 -0.45
C VAL A 42 1.48 11.49 -1.29
N ALA A 43 1.59 10.38 -2.00
CA ALA A 43 0.48 9.78 -2.71
C ALA A 43 0.63 8.26 -2.81
N LEU A 44 -0.51 7.57 -2.83
CA LEU A 44 -0.63 6.14 -3.02
C LEU A 44 -1.45 5.86 -4.27
N THR A 45 -0.96 4.97 -5.14
CA THR A 45 -1.68 4.54 -6.33
C THR A 45 -2.08 3.08 -6.16
N THR A 46 -3.40 2.85 -6.13
CA THR A 46 -4.00 1.52 -6.22
C THR A 46 -4.17 1.11 -7.67
N SER A 47 -3.95 -0.17 -7.96
CA SER A 47 -4.27 -0.79 -9.25
C SER A 47 -4.77 -2.23 -9.08
N GLY A 48 -5.45 -2.74 -10.11
CA GLY A 48 -6.08 -4.06 -10.12
C GLY A 48 -7.61 -3.92 -10.14
N THR A 49 -8.30 -4.63 -9.24
CA THR A 49 -9.78 -4.56 -9.17
C THR A 49 -10.31 -3.20 -8.70
N VAL A 50 -9.48 -2.44 -8.01
CA VAL A 50 -9.72 -1.03 -7.70
C VAL A 50 -8.50 -0.27 -8.17
N SER A 51 -8.73 0.79 -8.93
CA SER A 51 -7.67 1.65 -9.46
C SER A 51 -7.94 3.10 -9.09
N GLY A 52 -6.89 3.85 -8.80
CA GLY A 52 -7.01 5.25 -8.40
C GLY A 52 -5.77 5.75 -7.66
N THR A 53 -5.68 7.06 -7.53
CA THR A 53 -4.62 7.74 -6.78
C THR A 53 -5.24 8.42 -5.56
N HIS A 54 -4.61 8.24 -4.41
CA HIS A 54 -5.04 8.73 -3.10
C HIS A 54 -3.94 9.62 -2.54
N ALA A 55 -4.27 10.84 -2.14
CA ALA A 55 -3.31 11.73 -1.50
C ALA A 55 -3.01 11.25 -0.06
N GLY A 56 -1.78 11.52 0.40
CA GLY A 56 -1.34 11.17 1.75
C GLY A 56 -0.73 9.78 1.88
N THR A 57 -0.58 9.33 3.12
CA THR A 57 0.17 8.12 3.50
C THR A 57 -0.70 6.88 3.67
N ALA A 58 -2.02 7.00 3.58
CA ALA A 58 -2.94 5.87 3.71
C ALA A 58 -4.23 6.09 2.91
N PHE A 59 -4.89 5.00 2.52
CA PHE A 59 -6.24 5.03 1.95
C PHE A 59 -7.05 3.81 2.41
N ALA A 60 -8.37 3.96 2.32
CA ALA A 60 -9.32 2.87 2.47
C ALA A 60 -10.45 3.06 1.46
N VAL A 61 -10.57 2.16 0.48
CA VAL A 61 -11.58 2.26 -0.59
C VAL A 61 -12.34 0.97 -0.74
N ARG A 62 -13.63 1.07 -1.06
CA ARG A 62 -14.49 -0.11 -1.24
C ARG A 62 -13.97 -0.94 -2.41
N ALA A 63 -13.91 -2.25 -2.22
CA ALA A 63 -13.43 -3.19 -3.20
C ALA A 63 -14.38 -4.38 -3.35
N PRO A 64 -14.36 -5.08 -4.50
CA PRO A 64 -14.93 -6.41 -4.61
C PRO A 64 -14.32 -7.38 -3.59
N ARG A 65 -15.03 -8.48 -3.33
CA ARG A 65 -14.56 -9.56 -2.46
C ARG A 65 -13.26 -10.19 -2.97
N ASP A 66 -13.09 -10.24 -4.29
CA ASP A 66 -12.03 -10.99 -4.97
C ASP A 66 -11.15 -10.08 -5.85
N GLY A 67 -10.04 -10.63 -6.33
CA GLY A 67 -9.07 -9.98 -7.21
C GLY A 67 -7.91 -9.24 -6.52
N ALA A 68 -6.91 -8.87 -7.32
CA ALA A 68 -5.65 -8.34 -6.81
C ALA A 68 -5.75 -6.86 -6.43
N VAL A 69 -5.18 -6.52 -5.28
CA VAL A 69 -4.91 -5.13 -4.85
C VAL A 69 -3.40 -4.93 -4.90
N ARG A 70 -2.95 -4.02 -5.76
CA ARG A 70 -1.55 -3.58 -5.85
C ARG A 70 -1.46 -2.12 -5.48
N VAL A 71 -0.42 -1.77 -4.75
CA VAL A 71 -0.16 -0.41 -4.27
C VAL A 71 1.24 0.02 -4.70
N ARG A 72 1.34 1.26 -5.16
CA ARG A 72 2.61 1.98 -5.29
C ARG A 72 2.53 3.26 -4.49
N ALA A 73 3.67 3.76 -4.04
CA ALA A 73 3.75 5.07 -3.41
C ALA A 73 4.56 6.04 -4.26
N ARG A 74 4.25 7.32 -4.11
CA ARG A 74 5.10 8.43 -4.53
C ARG A 74 5.58 9.18 -3.29
N LEU A 75 6.87 9.44 -3.24
CA LEU A 75 7.55 10.17 -2.19
C LEU A 75 7.58 11.67 -2.46
N ALA A 76 7.81 12.46 -1.41
CA ALA A 76 7.91 13.92 -1.52
C ALA A 76 9.05 14.39 -2.45
N ASN A 77 10.12 13.59 -2.59
CA ASN A 77 11.23 13.84 -3.52
C ASN A 77 10.91 13.42 -4.98
N GLY A 78 9.70 12.95 -5.25
CA GLY A 78 9.28 12.50 -6.58
C GLY A 78 9.54 11.03 -6.89
N GLU A 79 10.34 10.32 -6.06
CA GLU A 79 10.60 8.90 -6.25
C GLU A 79 9.34 8.04 -6.08
N THR A 80 9.36 6.86 -6.69
CA THR A 80 8.26 5.89 -6.54
C THR A 80 8.73 4.64 -5.83
N LEU A 81 7.83 4.02 -5.06
CA LEU A 81 8.09 2.80 -4.32
C LEU A 81 7.11 1.71 -4.73
N ALA A 82 7.64 0.51 -4.90
CA ALA A 82 6.86 -0.71 -4.99
C ALA A 82 6.53 -1.24 -3.59
N GLU A 83 5.52 -2.11 -3.52
CA GLU A 83 5.17 -2.81 -2.29
C GLU A 83 6.32 -3.66 -1.77
N VAL A 84 6.51 -3.61 -0.44
CA VAL A 84 7.49 -4.46 0.22
C VAL A 84 7.06 -5.93 0.16
N GLY A 85 8.00 -6.81 -0.17
CA GLY A 85 7.77 -8.26 -0.18
C GLY A 85 6.90 -8.78 -1.34
N ARG A 86 6.85 -8.06 -2.45
CA ARG A 86 6.20 -8.49 -3.70
C ARG A 86 7.18 -8.64 -4.85
#